data_AF-A0A814URI4-F1
#
_entry.id   AF-A0A814URI4-F1
#
_cell.length_a   1.000
_cell.length_b   1.000
_cell.length_c   1.000
_cell.angle_alpha   90.00
_cell.angle_beta   90.00
_cell.angle_gamma   90.00
#
_symmetry.space_group_name_H-M   'P 1'
#
loop_
_entity.id
_entity.type
_entity.pdbx_description
1 polymer ?
#
loop_
_entity_poly.entity_id
_entity_poly.type
_entity_poly.pdbx_seq_one_letter_code
_entity_poly.pdbx_strand_id
1 'polypeptide(L)'
;MSIKKEENGSMRLRWPIEDIVTFAKRYAITHGLLCLIPDNLDQATIVPFSLYPSPYSYSHFKFIWSIQTAYNRLYNRISLDDEILEKALSPVIPLDDFVERLWKLHRNCKRRQPIQLDIYRKKMSIKKEENGSMRLRWPIEDIVTFAKRYAITHGLLCLIPDNLDQATIVPFSLYPSPYSYSHFKFIWSIQTAYNRLYNRISLDDEILEKALSPVIPLDDFVERLWKLHRNCKRRQPIQLDIYRNDYMLDTKVDKMRQIEFNTISSAFAGLTGIVADLHKAILHYGIENCHVRELKLDEKYEKSSTIDLILPNEALKKSAEAMIKAFELYNNENACILFIIVPNERNVCDQNALIDEIQKLKPNIRFHLKTFEQLTNELLYDEKTFNIYLKSSYDEIAIVYYRAGYIPDHYINEKCWLIREYIEQSRAIKCPTIRSQLAGCKIVQTYLTNENIIEKYINNENLSKNIRSTFASMFAFDNNQTREKYINLLRQNPNSYVLKPNREGGGNNKYDDEILKLIENKENHLNSYIAMEKILPPKCTTCLIKPNGKHLLHVECINEIGIYGTMVTNVDTNEEYINDVIGYLVRTKTTDTNEGGVATGYSVLDCLDVSQNNNELSKIFSQEL
;
A
#
# COMPACT_ATOMS: atom_id res chain seq x y z
N MET A 1 4.93 8.20 -26.78
CA MET A 1 6.21 7.54 -27.15
C MET A 1 7.16 8.59 -27.71
N SER A 2 8.22 8.93 -26.97
CA SER A 2 9.21 9.90 -27.45
C SER A 2 10.15 9.19 -28.44
N ILE A 3 9.83 9.31 -29.72
CA ILE A 3 10.67 8.82 -30.81
C ILE A 3 11.76 9.88 -31.04
N LYS A 4 13.03 9.48 -31.00
CA LYS A 4 14.12 10.35 -31.44
C LYS A 4 14.26 10.19 -32.95
N LYS A 5 14.11 11.30 -33.68
CA LYS A 5 14.46 11.36 -35.09
C LYS A 5 15.98 11.55 -35.16
N GLU A 6 16.68 10.57 -35.72
CA GLU A 6 18.11 10.67 -35.97
C GLU A 6 18.38 11.57 -37.18
N GLU A 7 19.62 12.05 -37.33
CA GLU A 7 20.03 12.94 -38.43
C GLU A 7 19.83 12.31 -39.81
N ASN A 8 19.82 10.97 -39.90
CA ASN A 8 19.52 10.19 -41.10
C ASN A 8 18.01 10.00 -41.37
N GLY A 9 17.13 10.60 -40.56
CA GLY A 9 15.68 10.47 -40.67
C GLY A 9 15.10 9.18 -40.07
N SER A 10 15.95 8.29 -39.54
CA SER A 10 15.49 7.08 -38.85
C SER A 10 14.90 7.41 -37.48
N MET A 11 13.95 6.58 -37.05
CA MET A 11 13.25 6.74 -35.79
C MET A 11 13.76 5.69 -34.80
N ARG A 12 14.40 6.14 -33.71
CA ARG A 12 14.88 5.26 -32.65
C ARG A 12 14.05 5.45 -31.38
N LEU A 13 13.69 4.33 -30.75
CA LEU A 13 13.09 4.33 -29.41
C LEU A 13 14.11 4.90 -28.42
N ARG A 14 13.67 5.84 -27.57
CA ARG A 14 14.53 6.42 -26.53
C ARG A 14 14.84 5.45 -25.38
N TRP A 15 14.05 4.40 -25.20
CA TRP A 15 14.28 3.38 -24.17
C TRP A 15 14.94 2.13 -24.76
N PRO A 16 15.89 1.50 -24.05
CA PRO A 16 16.32 0.14 -24.32
C PRO A 16 15.11 -0.81 -24.39
N ILE A 17 15.15 -1.78 -25.31
CA ILE A 17 14.04 -2.72 -25.49
C ILE A 17 13.77 -3.55 -24.23
N GLU A 18 14.80 -3.87 -23.46
CA GLU A 18 14.71 -4.61 -22.20
C GLU A 18 13.93 -3.83 -21.14
N ASP A 19 14.16 -2.51 -21.02
CA ASP A 19 13.41 -1.65 -20.10
C ASP A 19 11.92 -1.57 -20.48
N ILE A 20 11.62 -1.52 -21.80
CA ILE A 20 10.24 -1.56 -22.30
C ILE A 20 9.56 -2.90 -21.97
N VAL A 21 10.27 -4.01 -22.15
CA VAL A 21 9.76 -5.36 -21.81
C VAL A 21 9.46 -5.45 -20.31
N THR A 22 10.41 -5.05 -19.45
CA THR A 22 10.22 -5.10 -17.99
C THR A 22 9.08 -4.17 -17.55
N PHE A 23 8.97 -2.97 -18.12
CA PHE A 23 7.84 -2.08 -17.88
C PHE A 23 6.51 -2.73 -18.29
N ALA A 24 6.43 -3.29 -19.50
CA ALA A 24 5.20 -3.89 -20.01
C ALA A 24 4.77 -5.12 -19.17
N LYS A 25 5.72 -5.96 -18.75
CA LYS A 25 5.45 -7.10 -17.86
C LYS A 25 4.89 -6.64 -16.50
N ARG A 26 5.53 -5.64 -15.90
CA ARG A 26 5.07 -5.03 -14.65
C ARG A 26 3.69 -4.41 -14.79
N TYR A 27 3.44 -3.68 -15.88
CA TYR A 27 2.14 -3.10 -16.20
C TYR A 27 1.05 -4.20 -16.33
N ALA A 28 1.36 -5.29 -17.02
CA ALA A 28 0.44 -6.43 -17.16
C ALA A 28 0.04 -7.02 -15.81
N ILE A 29 1.00 -7.18 -14.89
CA ILE A 29 0.75 -7.68 -13.52
C ILE A 29 -0.13 -6.71 -12.74
N THR A 30 0.17 -5.41 -12.77
CA THR A 30 -0.59 -4.39 -12.02
C THR A 30 -2.02 -4.22 -12.53
N HIS A 31 -2.29 -4.51 -13.81
CA HIS A 31 -3.61 -4.34 -14.43
C HIS A 31 -4.37 -5.65 -14.70
N GLY A 32 -3.94 -6.76 -14.08
CA GLY A 32 -4.67 -8.03 -14.18
C GLY A 32 -4.64 -8.66 -15.58
N LEU A 33 -3.66 -8.34 -16.43
CA LEU A 33 -3.41 -9.05 -17.69
C LEU A 33 -2.71 -10.39 -17.41
N LEU A 34 -3.44 -11.25 -16.71
CA LEU A 34 -2.93 -12.43 -16.04
C LEU A 34 -3.85 -13.65 -16.28
N CYS A 35 -3.24 -14.83 -16.33
CA CYS A 35 -3.93 -16.12 -16.22
C CYS A 35 -3.61 -16.76 -14.87
N LEU A 36 -4.62 -17.36 -14.24
CA LEU A 36 -4.42 -18.19 -13.07
C LEU A 36 -3.51 -19.37 -13.39
N ILE A 37 -2.61 -19.69 -12.46
CA ILE A 37 -1.85 -20.94 -12.54
C ILE A 37 -2.81 -22.09 -12.16
N PRO A 38 -2.93 -23.15 -12.98
CA PRO A 38 -3.78 -24.29 -12.65
C PRO A 38 -3.48 -24.82 -11.24
N ASP A 39 -4.52 -25.16 -10.49
CA ASP A 39 -4.46 -25.66 -9.11
C ASP A 39 -3.84 -24.70 -8.07
N ASN A 40 -3.52 -23.46 -8.45
CA ASN A 40 -3.02 -22.43 -7.53
C ASN A 40 -3.80 -21.11 -7.67
N LEU A 41 -4.79 -20.92 -6.80
CA LEU A 41 -5.62 -19.70 -6.78
C LEU A 41 -4.89 -18.47 -6.21
N ASP A 42 -3.68 -18.63 -5.67
CA ASP A 42 -2.91 -17.54 -5.07
C ASP A 42 -1.92 -16.91 -6.04
N GLN A 43 -1.70 -17.54 -7.19
CA GLN A 43 -0.66 -17.15 -8.13
C GLN A 43 -1.21 -17.01 -9.54
N ALA A 44 -0.63 -16.07 -10.26
CA ALA A 44 -0.98 -15.81 -11.64
C ALA A 44 0.28 -15.54 -12.46
N THR A 45 0.20 -15.87 -13.74
CA THR A 45 1.25 -15.62 -14.73
C THR A 45 0.73 -14.65 -15.77
N ILE A 46 1.62 -13.84 -16.34
CA ILE A 46 1.29 -12.93 -17.43
C ILE A 46 0.68 -13.68 -18.61
N VAL A 47 -0.39 -13.14 -19.19
CA VAL A 47 -0.93 -13.60 -20.47
C VAL A 47 0.02 -13.16 -21.59
N PRO A 48 0.39 -14.02 -22.55
CA PRO A 48 1.19 -13.59 -23.69
C PRO A 48 0.54 -12.39 -24.40
N PHE A 49 1.29 -11.29 -24.55
CA PHE A 49 0.82 -10.08 -25.22
C PHE A 49 1.88 -9.54 -26.19
N SER A 50 1.43 -8.82 -27.22
CA SER A 50 2.31 -8.11 -28.14
C SER A 50 2.70 -6.75 -27.55
N LEU A 51 4.00 -6.42 -27.54
CA LEU A 51 4.48 -5.10 -27.09
C LEU A 51 3.95 -3.94 -27.93
N TYR A 52 3.69 -4.21 -29.22
CA TYR A 52 3.21 -3.22 -30.18
C TYR A 52 1.93 -3.70 -30.84
N PRO A 53 1.00 -2.78 -31.18
CA PRO A 53 -0.19 -3.15 -31.93
C PRO A 53 0.21 -3.77 -33.28
N SER A 54 -0.49 -4.83 -33.68
CA SER A 54 -0.32 -5.41 -35.01
C SER A 54 -0.80 -4.43 -36.08
N PRO A 55 -0.01 -4.14 -37.12
CA PRO A 55 -0.43 -3.23 -38.18
C PRO A 55 -1.59 -3.85 -38.96
N TYR A 56 -2.69 -3.11 -39.07
CA TYR A 56 -3.86 -3.55 -39.84
C TYR A 56 -4.54 -2.36 -40.52
N SER A 57 -5.11 -2.59 -41.70
CA SER A 57 -5.76 -1.54 -42.48
C SER A 57 -7.00 -1.01 -41.75
N TYR A 58 -7.02 0.30 -41.50
CA TYR A 58 -8.16 0.96 -40.86
C TYR A 58 -9.45 0.79 -41.68
N SER A 59 -9.37 0.82 -43.02
CA SER A 59 -10.53 0.66 -43.89
C SER A 59 -11.11 -0.76 -43.81
N HIS A 60 -10.25 -1.79 -43.81
CA HIS A 60 -10.69 -3.17 -43.63
C HIS A 60 -11.28 -3.40 -42.24
N PHE A 61 -10.66 -2.84 -41.18
CA PHE A 61 -11.20 -2.93 -39.82
C PHE A 61 -12.59 -2.31 -39.74
N LYS A 62 -12.78 -1.12 -40.32
CA LYS A 62 -14.09 -0.45 -40.38
C LYS A 62 -15.14 -1.26 -41.12
N PHE A 63 -14.78 -1.89 -42.24
CA PHE A 63 -15.69 -2.77 -42.97
C PHE A 63 -16.13 -3.96 -42.11
N ILE A 64 -15.18 -4.71 -41.53
CA ILE A 64 -15.48 -5.86 -40.65
C ILE A 64 -16.33 -5.42 -39.45
N TRP A 65 -15.98 -4.29 -38.82
CA TRP A 65 -16.76 -3.72 -37.72
C TRP A 65 -18.21 -3.42 -38.12
N SER A 66 -18.42 -2.88 -39.33
CA SER A 66 -19.75 -2.52 -39.81
C SER A 66 -20.69 -3.71 -40.00
N ILE A 67 -20.15 -4.88 -40.38
CA ILE A 67 -20.94 -6.09 -40.63
C ILE A 67 -21.18 -6.93 -39.36
N GLN A 68 -20.41 -6.72 -38.28
CA GLN A 68 -20.49 -7.53 -37.06
C GLN A 68 -21.90 -7.55 -36.45
N THR A 69 -22.61 -6.43 -36.48
CA THR A 69 -23.99 -6.37 -35.94
C THR A 69 -24.95 -7.22 -36.77
N ALA A 70 -24.77 -7.29 -38.10
CA ALA A 70 -25.56 -8.15 -38.96
C ALA A 70 -25.27 -9.63 -38.69
N TYR A 71 -23.99 -9.99 -38.50
CA TYR A 71 -23.57 -11.34 -38.10
C TYR A 71 -24.15 -11.75 -36.74
N ASN A 72 -24.13 -10.86 -35.74
CA ASN A 72 -24.73 -11.14 -34.43
C ASN A 72 -26.22 -11.48 -34.56
N ARG A 73 -26.96 -10.71 -35.37
CA ARG A 73 -28.39 -10.98 -35.64
C ARG A 73 -28.59 -12.28 -36.40
N LEU A 74 -27.75 -12.56 -37.39
CA LEU A 74 -27.79 -13.79 -38.17
C LEU A 74 -27.58 -15.01 -37.28
N TYR A 75 -26.52 -15.04 -36.47
CA TYR A 75 -26.21 -16.16 -35.59
C TYR A 75 -27.26 -16.33 -34.47
N ASN A 76 -27.85 -15.24 -33.96
CA ASN A 76 -28.99 -15.34 -33.04
C ASN A 76 -30.23 -15.95 -33.72
N ARG A 77 -30.48 -15.70 -35.00
CA ARG A 77 -31.57 -16.35 -35.74
C ARG A 77 -31.26 -17.82 -35.99
N ILE A 78 -30.03 -18.14 -36.38
CA ILE A 78 -29.58 -19.53 -36.56
C ILE A 78 -29.71 -20.31 -35.25
N SER A 79 -29.34 -19.73 -34.10
CA SER A 79 -29.47 -20.42 -32.81
C SER A 79 -30.91 -20.72 -32.39
N LEU A 80 -31.89 -20.08 -33.03
CA LEU A 80 -33.32 -20.29 -32.79
C LEU A 80 -33.97 -21.20 -33.85
N ASP A 81 -33.25 -21.53 -34.92
CA ASP A 81 -33.73 -22.33 -36.04
C ASP A 81 -33.23 -23.78 -35.94
N ASP A 82 -34.10 -24.66 -35.44
CA ASP A 82 -33.78 -26.07 -35.23
C ASP A 82 -33.47 -26.80 -36.54
N GLU A 83 -34.11 -26.44 -37.65
CA GLU A 83 -33.92 -27.13 -38.92
C GLU A 83 -32.51 -26.86 -39.44
N ILE A 84 -32.08 -25.59 -39.35
CA ILE A 84 -30.71 -25.19 -39.72
C ILE A 84 -29.70 -25.85 -38.79
N LEU A 85 -29.92 -25.85 -37.47
CA LEU A 85 -29.00 -26.47 -36.51
C LEU A 85 -28.93 -28.00 -36.68
N GLU A 86 -30.07 -28.67 -36.87
CA GLU A 86 -30.11 -30.12 -37.07
C GLU A 86 -29.38 -30.49 -38.35
N LYS A 87 -29.64 -29.78 -39.45
CA LYS A 87 -28.96 -30.00 -40.73
C LYS A 87 -27.46 -29.73 -40.66
N ALA A 88 -27.04 -28.67 -39.94
CA ALA A 88 -25.63 -28.31 -39.81
C ALA A 88 -24.86 -29.26 -38.88
N LEU A 89 -25.50 -29.74 -37.81
CA LEU A 89 -24.87 -30.56 -36.79
C LEU A 89 -25.02 -32.06 -37.03
N SER A 90 -26.00 -32.53 -37.81
CA SER A 90 -26.24 -33.97 -38.06
C SER A 90 -25.01 -34.75 -38.54
N PRO A 91 -24.07 -34.18 -39.32
CA PRO A 91 -22.86 -34.91 -39.70
C PRO A 91 -21.86 -35.04 -38.55
N VAL A 92 -21.89 -34.13 -37.57
CA VAL A 92 -20.91 -34.03 -36.47
C VAL A 92 -21.39 -34.72 -35.21
N ILE A 93 -22.71 -34.71 -34.95
CA ILE A 93 -23.34 -35.33 -33.78
C ILE A 93 -22.89 -36.80 -33.55
N PRO A 94 -22.80 -37.67 -34.58
CA PRO A 94 -22.35 -39.05 -34.38
C PRO A 94 -20.83 -39.18 -34.15
N LEU A 95 -20.06 -38.12 -34.38
CA LEU A 95 -18.59 -38.12 -34.39
C LEU A 95 -17.98 -37.45 -33.15
N ASP A 96 -18.75 -36.63 -32.43
CA ASP A 96 -18.29 -35.84 -31.29
C ASP A 96 -19.28 -35.95 -30.12
N ASP A 97 -18.89 -36.67 -29.08
CA ASP A 97 -19.70 -36.88 -27.88
C ASP A 97 -20.05 -35.57 -27.14
N PHE A 98 -19.24 -34.53 -27.23
CA PHE A 98 -19.53 -33.24 -26.61
C PHE A 98 -20.63 -32.53 -27.38
N VAL A 99 -20.53 -32.49 -28.72
CA VAL A 99 -21.58 -31.94 -29.59
C VAL A 99 -22.88 -32.73 -29.46
N GLU A 100 -22.81 -34.06 -29.39
CA GLU A 100 -23.99 -34.92 -29.16
C GLU A 100 -24.69 -34.57 -27.84
N ARG A 101 -23.92 -34.38 -26.76
CA ARG A 101 -24.44 -33.97 -25.45
C ARG A 101 -25.08 -32.57 -25.49
N LEU A 102 -24.44 -31.60 -26.14
CA LEU A 102 -25.01 -30.26 -26.33
C LEU A 102 -26.31 -30.30 -27.13
N TRP A 103 -26.36 -31.11 -28.19
CA TRP A 103 -27.57 -31.29 -28.99
C TRP A 103 -28.72 -31.92 -28.19
N LYS A 104 -28.42 -32.94 -27.37
CA LYS A 104 -29.40 -33.53 -26.44
C LYS A 104 -29.91 -32.48 -25.44
N LEU A 105 -29.04 -31.64 -24.89
CA LEU A 105 -29.43 -30.54 -23.99
C LEU A 105 -30.36 -29.54 -24.68
N HIS A 106 -30.00 -29.07 -25.89
CA HIS A 106 -30.84 -28.17 -26.70
C HIS A 106 -32.27 -28.71 -26.87
N ARG A 107 -32.38 -29.99 -27.30
CA ARG A 107 -33.68 -30.66 -27.48
C ARG A 107 -34.45 -30.83 -26.16
N ASN A 108 -33.75 -31.08 -25.05
CA ASN A 108 -34.36 -31.29 -23.74
C ASN A 108 -34.85 -29.99 -23.07
N CYS A 109 -34.09 -28.89 -23.20
CA CYS A 109 -34.50 -27.57 -22.70
C CYS A 109 -35.76 -27.08 -23.41
N LYS A 110 -35.91 -27.35 -24.72
CA LYS A 110 -37.10 -26.97 -25.48
C LYS A 110 -38.37 -27.73 -25.07
N ARG A 111 -38.24 -28.95 -24.52
CA ARG A 111 -39.35 -29.74 -23.96
C ARG A 111 -39.82 -29.28 -22.58
N ARG A 112 -39.08 -28.41 -21.88
CA ARG A 112 -39.41 -27.89 -20.55
C ARG A 112 -39.61 -26.36 -20.60
N GLN A 113 -40.85 -25.91 -20.73
CA GLN A 113 -41.22 -24.52 -20.39
C GLN A 113 -41.37 -24.35 -18.85
N PRO A 114 -41.29 -23.12 -18.30
CA PRO A 114 -40.60 -22.84 -17.03
C PRO A 114 -41.45 -23.17 -15.80
N ILE A 115 -41.26 -24.36 -15.22
CA ILE A 115 -41.81 -24.72 -13.90
C ILE A 115 -40.74 -24.56 -12.78
N GLN A 116 -39.48 -24.28 -13.10
CA GLN A 116 -38.40 -24.34 -12.10
C GLN A 116 -38.17 -23.08 -11.26
N LEU A 117 -38.71 -21.91 -11.63
CA LEU A 117 -38.54 -20.69 -10.82
C LEU A 117 -39.30 -20.77 -9.48
N ASP A 118 -40.50 -21.36 -9.45
CA ASP A 118 -41.28 -21.51 -8.21
C ASP A 118 -40.72 -22.58 -7.27
N ILE A 119 -40.09 -23.63 -7.79
CA ILE A 119 -39.44 -24.66 -6.98
C ILE A 119 -38.16 -24.13 -6.35
N TYR A 120 -37.38 -23.30 -7.07
CA TYR A 120 -36.21 -22.63 -6.49
C TYR A 120 -36.61 -21.55 -5.48
N ARG A 121 -37.67 -20.77 -5.73
CA ARG A 121 -38.22 -19.80 -4.76
C ARG A 121 -38.74 -20.47 -3.49
N LYS A 122 -39.42 -21.62 -3.60
CA LYS A 122 -39.89 -22.43 -2.44
C LYS A 122 -38.79 -23.21 -1.72
N LYS A 123 -37.67 -23.52 -2.36
CA LYS A 123 -36.49 -24.08 -1.65
C LYS A 123 -35.64 -23.00 -0.97
N MET A 124 -35.77 -21.74 -1.39
CA MET A 124 -35.16 -20.58 -0.74
C MET A 124 -36.04 -19.91 0.32
N SER A 125 -37.24 -20.41 0.60
CA SER A 125 -38.06 -19.93 1.72
C SER A 125 -37.48 -20.43 3.05
N ILE A 126 -36.68 -19.55 3.65
CA ILE A 126 -36.59 -19.25 5.09
C ILE A 126 -36.84 -20.44 6.03
N LYS A 127 -35.75 -21.07 6.49
CA LYS A 127 -35.69 -21.50 7.90
C LYS A 127 -35.08 -20.34 8.68
N LYS A 128 -35.92 -19.54 9.34
CA LYS A 128 -35.46 -18.81 10.53
C LYS A 128 -35.16 -19.90 11.55
N GLU A 129 -33.90 -20.01 11.99
CA GLU A 129 -33.65 -20.76 13.22
C GLU A 129 -34.30 -20.00 14.37
N GLU A 130 -34.85 -20.75 15.34
CA GLU A 130 -35.65 -20.24 16.47
C GLU A 130 -34.85 -19.30 17.42
N ASN A 131 -33.55 -19.13 17.18
CA ASN A 131 -32.60 -18.36 17.98
C ASN A 131 -32.26 -16.96 17.43
N GLY A 132 -32.76 -16.57 16.25
CA GLY A 132 -32.49 -15.25 15.66
C GLY A 132 -31.07 -15.04 15.13
N SER A 133 -30.25 -16.10 14.98
CA SER A 133 -28.91 -15.99 14.40
C SER A 133 -28.97 -15.85 12.87
N MET A 134 -28.12 -14.98 12.31
CA MET A 134 -28.00 -14.78 10.86
C MET A 134 -26.83 -15.61 10.32
N ARG A 135 -27.10 -16.56 9.42
CA ARG A 135 -26.05 -17.28 8.68
C ARG A 135 -25.81 -16.68 7.29
N LEU A 136 -24.54 -16.61 6.88
CA LEU A 136 -24.18 -16.36 5.48
C LEU A 136 -24.64 -17.54 4.62
N ARG A 137 -25.27 -17.27 3.46
CA ARG A 137 -25.62 -18.33 2.50
C ARG A 137 -24.43 -18.81 1.67
N TRP A 138 -23.33 -18.05 1.66
CA TRP A 138 -22.17 -18.31 0.81
C TRP A 138 -21.09 -19.07 1.59
N PRO A 139 -20.66 -20.28 1.16
CA PRO A 139 -19.56 -21.00 1.80
C PRO A 139 -18.30 -20.14 1.83
N ILE A 140 -17.56 -20.21 2.94
CA ILE A 140 -16.36 -19.39 3.15
C ILE A 140 -15.33 -19.62 2.03
N GLU A 141 -15.23 -20.84 1.51
CA GLU A 141 -14.33 -21.22 0.42
C GLU A 141 -14.63 -20.48 -0.88
N ASP A 142 -15.91 -20.23 -1.17
CA ASP A 142 -16.32 -19.51 -2.37
C ASP A 142 -16.04 -18.00 -2.22
N ILE A 143 -16.23 -17.44 -1.01
CA ILE A 143 -15.87 -16.05 -0.69
C ILE A 143 -14.35 -15.87 -0.85
N VAL A 144 -13.57 -16.81 -0.32
CA VAL A 144 -12.11 -16.82 -0.46
C VAL A 144 -11.72 -16.91 -1.94
N THR A 145 -12.37 -17.78 -2.71
CA THR A 145 -12.11 -17.93 -4.15
C THR A 145 -12.42 -16.63 -4.90
N PHE A 146 -13.54 -15.97 -4.59
CA PHE A 146 -13.88 -14.67 -5.14
C PHE A 146 -12.83 -13.62 -4.77
N ALA A 147 -12.45 -13.53 -3.49
CA ALA A 147 -11.51 -12.53 -3.00
C ALA A 147 -10.14 -12.67 -3.67
N LYS A 148 -9.65 -13.90 -3.85
CA LYS A 148 -8.40 -14.17 -4.59
C LYS A 148 -8.49 -13.75 -6.05
N ARG A 149 -9.59 -14.07 -6.74
CA ARG A 149 -9.82 -13.66 -8.13
C ARG A 149 -9.90 -12.15 -8.26
N TYR A 150 -10.57 -11.48 -7.31
CA TYR A 150 -10.61 -10.03 -7.25
C TYR A 150 -9.20 -9.45 -7.06
N ALA A 151 -8.43 -9.97 -6.10
CA ALA A 151 -7.06 -9.53 -5.85
C ALA A 151 -6.17 -9.64 -7.12
N ILE A 152 -6.26 -10.75 -7.85
CA ILE A 152 -5.51 -10.97 -9.09
C ILE A 152 -5.95 -10.01 -10.21
N THR A 153 -7.25 -9.81 -10.38
CA THR A 153 -7.79 -8.97 -11.47
C THR A 153 -7.63 -7.48 -11.22
N HIS A 154 -7.39 -7.07 -9.97
CA HIS A 154 -7.25 -5.65 -9.57
C HIS A 154 -5.83 -5.30 -9.11
N GLY A 155 -4.84 -6.18 -9.31
CA GLY A 155 -3.43 -5.87 -9.03
C GLY A 155 -3.05 -5.85 -7.54
N LEU A 156 -3.84 -6.47 -6.65
CA LEU A 156 -3.47 -6.69 -5.24
C LEU A 156 -2.46 -7.85 -5.14
N LEU A 157 -1.29 -7.63 -5.74
CA LEU A 157 -0.29 -8.64 -6.03
C LEU A 157 1.13 -8.18 -5.66
N CYS A 158 2.00 -9.14 -5.37
CA CYS A 158 3.46 -8.97 -5.29
C CYS A 158 4.13 -9.94 -6.26
N LEU A 159 5.29 -9.56 -6.80
CA LEU A 159 6.10 -10.47 -7.60
C LEU A 159 6.58 -11.67 -6.77
N ILE A 160 6.65 -12.81 -7.45
CA ILE A 160 7.38 -13.97 -6.96
C ILE A 160 8.89 -13.64 -7.10
N PRO A 161 9.72 -13.90 -6.08
CA PRO A 161 11.15 -13.66 -6.15
C PRO A 161 11.77 -14.26 -7.41
N ASP A 162 12.64 -13.48 -8.06
CA ASP A 162 13.38 -13.86 -9.27
C ASP A 162 12.50 -14.26 -10.48
N ASN A 163 11.20 -13.93 -10.46
CA ASN A 163 10.26 -14.18 -11.55
C ASN A 163 9.43 -12.94 -11.90
N LEU A 164 9.78 -12.29 -13.02
CA LEU A 164 9.07 -11.11 -13.53
C LEU A 164 7.74 -11.43 -14.22
N ASP A 165 7.47 -12.70 -14.50
CA ASP A 165 6.28 -13.15 -15.22
C ASP A 165 5.18 -13.65 -14.29
N GLN A 166 5.50 -13.88 -13.02
CA GLN A 166 4.58 -14.43 -12.04
C GLN A 166 4.44 -13.53 -10.82
N ALA A 167 3.22 -13.48 -10.32
CA ALA A 167 2.86 -12.76 -9.12
C ALA A 167 1.99 -13.63 -8.21
N THR A 168 2.00 -13.30 -6.93
CA THR A 168 1.13 -13.89 -5.92
C THR A 168 0.34 -12.81 -5.21
N ILE A 169 -0.83 -13.16 -4.68
CA ILE A 169 -1.65 -12.24 -3.90
C ILE A 169 -0.86 -11.65 -2.72
N VAL A 170 -1.04 -10.35 -2.48
CA VAL A 170 -0.62 -9.76 -1.20
C VAL A 170 -1.50 -10.36 -0.10
N PRO A 171 -0.96 -10.73 1.08
CA PRO A 171 -1.80 -11.17 2.18
C PRO A 171 -2.82 -10.09 2.58
N PHE A 172 -4.10 -10.46 2.70
CA PHE A 172 -5.17 -9.55 3.12
C PHE A 172 -6.14 -10.21 4.11
N SER A 173 -6.88 -9.43 4.90
CA SER A 173 -8.02 -9.93 5.68
C SER A 173 -9.22 -10.13 4.77
N LEU A 174 -10.03 -11.15 5.00
CA LEU A 174 -11.21 -11.42 4.18
C LEU A 174 -12.32 -10.38 4.39
N TYR A 175 -12.41 -9.84 5.60
CA TYR A 175 -13.43 -8.89 6.03
C TYR A 175 -12.79 -7.70 6.73
N PRO A 176 -13.43 -6.52 6.69
CA PRO A 176 -12.95 -5.35 7.39
C PRO A 176 -12.97 -5.57 8.90
N SER A 177 -11.91 -5.14 9.57
CA SER A 177 -11.80 -5.23 11.02
C SER A 177 -12.65 -4.17 11.73
N PRO A 178 -13.40 -4.56 12.79
CA PRO A 178 -14.25 -3.63 13.52
C PRO A 178 -13.40 -2.58 14.26
N TYR A 179 -13.80 -1.31 14.19
CA TYR A 179 -13.06 -0.22 14.84
C TYR A 179 -13.93 0.93 15.33
N SER A 180 -13.43 1.67 16.31
CA SER A 180 -14.13 2.82 16.86
C SER A 180 -14.01 4.05 15.94
N TYR A 181 -15.16 4.54 15.45
CA TYR A 181 -15.21 5.73 14.60
C TYR A 181 -14.65 6.99 15.29
N SER A 182 -14.91 7.17 16.59
CA SER A 182 -14.41 8.34 17.33
C SER A 182 -12.88 8.33 17.41
N HIS A 183 -12.28 7.19 17.69
CA HIS A 183 -10.83 7.01 17.72
C HIS A 183 -10.20 7.23 16.34
N PHE A 184 -10.78 6.64 15.28
CA PHE A 184 -10.32 6.85 13.91
C PHE A 184 -10.41 8.34 13.51
N LYS A 185 -11.56 8.98 13.75
CA LYS A 185 -11.77 10.40 13.43
C LYS A 185 -10.77 11.30 14.16
N PHE A 186 -10.42 10.97 15.39
CA PHE A 186 -9.41 11.70 16.16
C PHE A 186 -8.04 11.66 15.47
N ILE A 187 -7.49 10.48 15.17
CA ILE A 187 -6.17 10.36 14.51
C ILE A 187 -6.17 10.94 13.09
N TRP A 188 -7.28 10.82 12.37
CA TRP A 188 -7.47 11.45 11.07
C TRP A 188 -7.37 12.98 11.17
N SER A 189 -8.03 13.58 12.17
CA SER A 189 -8.11 15.05 12.32
C SER A 189 -6.78 15.71 12.69
N ILE A 190 -5.84 14.97 13.29
CA ILE A 190 -4.56 15.51 13.75
C ILE A 190 -3.41 15.29 12.76
N GLN A 191 -3.63 14.55 11.67
CA GLN A 191 -2.56 14.19 10.72
C GLN A 191 -1.90 15.42 10.08
N THR A 192 -2.66 16.44 9.69
CA THR A 192 -2.09 17.66 9.08
C THR A 192 -1.26 18.48 10.07
N ALA A 193 -1.54 18.38 11.37
CA ALA A 193 -0.70 18.96 12.42
C ALA A 193 0.60 18.16 12.59
N TYR A 194 0.54 16.83 12.51
CA TYR A 194 1.73 15.98 12.46
C TYR A 194 2.62 16.25 11.23
N ASN A 195 2.02 16.40 10.05
CA ASN A 195 2.75 16.77 8.83
C ASN A 195 3.57 18.05 9.07
N ARG A 196 2.94 19.11 9.63
CA ARG A 196 3.64 20.36 9.98
C ARG A 196 4.72 20.15 11.03
N LEU A 197 4.44 19.38 12.06
CA LEU A 197 5.40 19.11 13.14
C LEU A 197 6.69 18.51 12.57
N TYR A 198 6.59 17.43 11.79
CA TYR A 198 7.75 16.76 11.22
C TYR A 198 8.42 17.58 10.12
N ASN A 199 7.65 18.31 9.30
CA ASN A 199 8.23 19.23 8.33
C ASN A 199 9.06 20.32 9.03
N ARG A 200 8.53 20.97 10.08
CA ARG A 200 9.26 22.03 10.80
C ARG A 200 10.47 21.51 11.57
N ILE A 201 10.36 20.36 12.23
CA ILE A 201 11.50 19.73 12.91
C ILE A 201 12.60 19.36 11.91
N SER A 202 12.24 18.90 10.71
CA SER A 202 13.22 18.61 9.68
C SER A 202 14.06 19.84 9.29
N LEU A 203 13.57 21.06 9.55
CA LEU A 203 14.28 22.30 9.26
C LEU A 203 15.06 22.85 10.47
N ASP A 204 14.92 22.25 11.65
CA ASP A 204 15.58 22.69 12.88
C ASP A 204 16.84 21.84 13.15
N ASP A 205 17.95 22.25 12.54
CA ASP A 205 19.24 21.54 12.64
C ASP A 205 19.72 21.42 14.10
N GLU A 206 19.43 22.41 14.95
CA GLU A 206 19.84 22.38 16.37
C GLU A 206 19.08 21.30 17.14
N ILE A 207 17.78 21.17 16.91
CA ILE A 207 16.96 20.15 17.56
C ILE A 207 17.26 18.75 16.99
N LEU A 208 17.47 18.63 15.68
CA LEU A 208 17.93 17.36 15.09
C LEU A 208 19.28 16.93 15.67
N GLU A 209 20.25 17.85 15.78
CA GLU A 209 21.56 17.55 16.36
C GLU A 209 21.44 17.11 17.82
N LYS A 210 20.66 17.84 18.64
CA LYS A 210 20.41 17.48 20.04
C LYS A 210 19.76 16.11 20.19
N ALA A 211 18.78 15.78 19.35
CA ALA A 211 18.09 14.50 19.41
C ALA A 211 18.97 13.34 18.92
N LEU A 212 19.79 13.55 17.88
CA LEU A 212 20.56 12.49 17.23
C LEU A 212 21.97 12.29 17.83
N SER A 213 22.54 13.30 18.51
CA SER A 213 23.90 13.23 19.06
C SER A 213 24.21 11.98 19.90
N PRO A 214 23.26 11.42 20.70
CA PRO A 214 23.55 10.20 21.45
C PRO A 214 23.68 8.94 20.58
N VAL A 215 23.12 8.96 19.36
CA VAL A 215 23.03 7.79 18.47
C VAL A 215 24.07 7.86 17.35
N ILE A 216 24.40 9.06 16.85
CA ILE A 216 25.38 9.28 15.77
C ILE A 216 26.69 8.48 15.97
N PRO A 217 27.36 8.48 17.13
CA PRO A 217 28.63 7.76 17.29
C PRO A 217 28.48 6.23 17.43
N LEU A 218 27.25 5.71 17.49
CA LEU A 218 26.95 4.31 17.78
C LEU A 218 26.27 3.58 16.62
N ASP A 219 25.85 4.32 15.59
CA ASP A 219 25.12 3.80 14.46
C ASP A 219 25.67 4.39 13.15
N ASP A 220 26.54 3.62 12.49
CA ASP A 220 27.21 4.02 11.24
C ASP A 220 26.24 4.52 10.16
N PHE A 221 25.02 4.00 10.12
CA PHE A 221 24.02 4.42 9.15
C PHE A 221 23.50 5.82 9.48
N VAL A 222 23.11 6.06 10.73
CA VAL A 222 22.67 7.39 11.19
C VAL A 222 23.81 8.38 11.06
N GLU A 223 25.04 7.98 11.40
CA GLU A 223 26.24 8.80 11.25
C GLU A 223 26.44 9.23 9.79
N ARG A 224 26.31 8.31 8.83
CA ARG A 224 26.41 8.62 7.40
C ARG A 224 25.31 9.54 6.92
N LEU A 225 24.05 9.30 7.33
CA LEU A 225 22.94 10.21 6.99
C LEU A 225 23.16 11.61 7.57
N TRP A 226 23.67 11.71 8.80
CA TRP A 226 24.03 12.98 9.43
C TRP A 226 25.17 13.70 8.71
N LYS A 227 26.24 12.98 8.35
CA LYS A 227 27.35 13.52 7.55
C LYS A 227 26.88 14.06 6.21
N LEU A 228 26.03 13.31 5.50
CA LEU A 228 25.40 13.77 4.25
C LEU A 228 24.59 15.05 4.47
N HIS A 229 23.79 15.11 5.53
CA HIS A 229 23.04 16.29 5.89
C HIS A 229 23.95 17.50 6.13
N ARG A 230 25.00 17.36 6.93
CA ARG A 230 25.96 18.43 7.28
C ARG A 230 26.80 18.90 6.09
N ASN A 231 27.17 17.99 5.20
CA ASN A 231 28.03 18.29 4.05
C ASN A 231 27.27 18.78 2.82
N CYS A 232 25.94 18.87 2.88
CA CYS A 232 25.11 19.27 1.75
C CYS A 232 25.36 20.74 1.36
N LYS A 233 26.03 20.96 0.22
CA LYS A 233 26.42 22.29 -0.28
C LYS A 233 25.25 23.16 -0.73
N ARG A 234 24.16 22.53 -1.17
CA ARG A 234 22.97 23.21 -1.71
C ARG A 234 21.74 22.41 -1.35
N ARG A 235 20.67 23.10 -0.94
CA ARG A 235 19.37 22.48 -0.72
C ARG A 235 18.37 22.96 -1.77
N GLN A 236 17.53 22.05 -2.23
CA GLN A 236 16.36 22.39 -3.03
C GLN A 236 15.27 22.93 -2.07
N PRO A 237 14.75 24.16 -2.30
CA PRO A 237 13.77 24.76 -1.39
C PRO A 237 12.38 24.09 -1.40
N ILE A 238 11.99 23.48 -2.52
CA ILE A 238 10.74 22.73 -2.56
C ILE A 238 10.94 21.37 -1.88
N GLN A 239 10.15 21.11 -0.85
CA GLN A 239 10.13 19.87 -0.10
C GLN A 239 8.82 19.14 -0.37
N LEU A 240 8.92 17.87 -0.75
CA LEU A 240 7.79 16.95 -0.95
C LEU A 240 7.95 15.81 0.04
N ASP A 241 6.90 15.54 0.82
CA ASP A 241 6.87 14.42 1.75
C ASP A 241 5.56 13.64 1.64
N ILE A 242 5.67 12.30 1.68
CA ILE A 242 4.55 11.36 1.77
C ILE A 242 4.72 10.57 3.08
N TYR A 243 4.05 11.05 4.11
CA TYR A 243 4.14 10.54 5.48
C TYR A 243 3.14 9.42 5.73
N ARG A 244 3.45 8.56 6.71
CA ARG A 244 2.46 7.67 7.34
C ARG A 244 2.66 7.62 8.84
N ASN A 245 1.62 7.98 9.59
CA ASN A 245 1.61 7.97 11.05
C ASN A 245 0.87 6.74 11.57
N ASP A 246 1.59 5.81 12.19
CA ASP A 246 1.03 4.53 12.61
C ASP A 246 0.55 4.59 14.07
N TYR A 247 -0.60 3.98 14.34
CA TYR A 247 -1.28 4.00 15.63
C TYR A 247 -1.82 2.63 16.03
N MET A 248 -1.93 2.41 17.34
CA MET A 248 -2.78 1.38 17.93
C MET A 248 -3.64 2.02 19.04
N LEU A 249 -4.84 1.49 19.27
CA LEU A 249 -5.66 1.89 20.42
C LEU A 249 -5.08 1.23 21.67
N ASP A 250 -4.75 1.97 22.71
CA ASP A 250 -4.35 1.39 23.99
C ASP A 250 -5.58 1.20 24.89
N THR A 251 -6.01 -0.05 25.07
CA THR A 251 -7.17 -0.40 25.88
C THR A 251 -7.00 -0.09 27.36
N LYS A 252 -5.76 0.07 27.87
CA LYS A 252 -5.50 0.47 29.26
C LYS A 252 -6.02 1.87 29.59
N VAL A 253 -5.96 2.78 28.60
CA VAL A 253 -6.25 4.21 28.78
C VAL A 253 -7.33 4.72 27.82
N ASP A 254 -7.84 3.85 26.96
CA ASP A 254 -8.79 4.17 25.87
C ASP A 254 -8.33 5.36 25.02
N LYS A 255 -7.09 5.29 24.52
CA LYS A 255 -6.48 6.34 23.68
C LYS A 255 -5.71 5.76 22.52
N MET A 256 -5.78 6.46 21.39
CA MET A 256 -4.90 6.19 20.25
C MET A 256 -3.47 6.55 20.61
N ARG A 257 -2.56 5.58 20.50
CA ARG A 257 -1.13 5.75 20.74
C ARG A 257 -0.34 5.58 19.45
N GLN A 258 0.51 6.54 19.17
CA GLN A 258 1.41 6.52 18.02
C GLN A 258 2.47 5.42 18.22
N ILE A 259 2.62 4.57 17.21
CA ILE A 259 3.65 3.53 17.11
C ILE A 259 4.94 4.11 16.55
N GLU A 260 4.83 4.79 15.41
CA GLU A 260 5.93 5.45 14.71
C GLU A 260 5.41 6.44 13.67
N PHE A 261 6.28 7.33 13.20
CA PHE A 261 6.00 8.27 12.13
C PHE A 261 6.96 8.02 10.95
N ASN A 262 6.45 7.42 9.88
CA ASN A 262 7.24 7.05 8.72
C ASN A 262 7.43 8.27 7.81
N THR A 263 8.68 8.68 7.62
CA THR A 263 9.04 9.80 6.74
C THR A 263 9.65 9.39 5.41
N ILE A 264 10.07 8.14 5.26
CA ILE A 264 10.68 7.62 4.04
C ILE A 264 10.01 6.32 3.59
N SER A 265 9.78 6.19 2.28
CA SER A 265 9.33 4.95 1.63
C SER A 265 8.09 4.31 2.27
N SER A 266 7.12 5.13 2.69
CA SER A 266 5.82 4.68 3.21
C SER A 266 5.09 3.82 2.16
N ALA A 267 5.09 2.50 2.34
CA ALA A 267 4.53 1.53 1.39
C ALA A 267 3.00 1.38 1.51
N PHE A 268 2.36 0.85 0.47
CA PHE A 268 0.94 0.42 0.39
C PHE A 268 -0.10 1.50 0.15
N ALA A 269 0.30 2.76 -0.10
CA ALA A 269 -0.64 3.79 -0.55
C ALA A 269 -1.34 3.42 -1.86
N GLY A 270 -0.67 2.65 -2.75
CA GLY A 270 -1.23 2.17 -4.01
C GLY A 270 -2.16 0.96 -3.87
N LEU A 271 -2.04 0.16 -2.80
CA LEU A 271 -2.80 -1.08 -2.63
C LEU A 271 -3.96 -0.97 -1.63
N THR A 272 -3.88 -0.07 -0.67
CA THR A 272 -4.87 0.01 0.42
C THR A 272 -6.28 0.39 -0.05
N GLY A 273 -6.41 1.13 -1.16
CA GLY A 273 -7.72 1.42 -1.77
C GLY A 273 -8.36 0.17 -2.38
N ILE A 274 -7.56 -0.69 -3.02
CA ILE A 274 -8.02 -1.95 -3.60
C ILE A 274 -8.56 -2.90 -2.53
N VAL A 275 -7.93 -2.93 -1.35
CA VAL A 275 -8.42 -3.74 -0.20
C VAL A 275 -9.78 -3.21 0.29
N ALA A 276 -9.94 -1.89 0.39
CA ALA A 276 -11.22 -1.28 0.76
C ALA A 276 -12.32 -1.60 -0.27
N ASP A 277 -12.01 -1.56 -1.56
CA ASP A 277 -12.96 -1.89 -2.62
C ASP A 277 -13.26 -3.40 -2.69
N LEU A 278 -12.27 -4.26 -2.41
CA LEU A 278 -12.48 -5.70 -2.24
C LEU A 278 -13.46 -5.97 -1.10
N HIS A 279 -13.26 -5.37 0.07
CA HIS A 279 -14.16 -5.55 1.20
C HIS A 279 -15.56 -5.02 0.91
N LYS A 280 -15.70 -3.88 0.23
CA LYS A 280 -17.01 -3.41 -0.26
C LYS A 280 -17.64 -4.45 -1.19
N ALA A 281 -16.90 -5.00 -2.14
CA ALA A 281 -17.41 -6.02 -3.05
C ALA A 281 -17.87 -7.27 -2.30
N ILE A 282 -17.07 -7.79 -1.37
CA ILE A 282 -17.43 -8.94 -0.52
C ILE A 282 -18.69 -8.63 0.29
N LEU A 283 -18.79 -7.45 0.91
CA LEU A 283 -19.97 -7.03 1.66
C LEU A 283 -21.20 -6.93 0.74
N HIS A 284 -21.08 -6.32 -0.44
CA HIS A 284 -22.16 -6.26 -1.43
C HIS A 284 -22.66 -7.66 -1.81
N TYR A 285 -21.76 -8.55 -2.25
CA TYR A 285 -22.13 -9.91 -2.64
C TYR A 285 -22.64 -10.74 -1.46
N GLY A 286 -22.03 -10.60 -0.29
CA GLY A 286 -22.47 -11.26 0.94
C GLY A 286 -23.86 -10.81 1.37
N ILE A 287 -24.12 -9.50 1.41
CA ILE A 287 -25.39 -8.89 1.81
C ILE A 287 -26.51 -9.22 0.82
N GLU A 288 -26.26 -9.19 -0.48
CA GLU A 288 -27.26 -9.58 -1.50
C GLU A 288 -27.70 -11.04 -1.38
N ASN A 289 -26.83 -11.90 -0.82
CA ASN A 289 -27.11 -13.31 -0.59
C ASN A 289 -27.52 -13.64 0.86
N CYS A 290 -27.54 -12.67 1.76
CA CYS A 290 -28.03 -12.84 3.13
C CYS A 290 -29.43 -12.23 3.26
N HIS A 291 -30.22 -12.69 4.24
CA HIS A 291 -31.50 -12.03 4.59
C HIS A 291 -31.27 -10.62 5.22
N VAL A 292 -30.10 -10.00 5.02
CA VAL A 292 -29.73 -8.68 5.53
C VAL A 292 -30.58 -7.57 4.91
N ARG A 293 -31.18 -7.78 3.72
CA ARG A 293 -32.23 -6.86 3.22
C ARG A 293 -33.50 -6.84 4.09
N GLU A 294 -33.73 -7.85 4.94
CA GLU A 294 -34.84 -7.86 5.90
C GLU A 294 -34.47 -7.22 7.25
N LEU A 295 -33.21 -6.81 7.46
CA LEU A 295 -32.92 -5.78 8.44
C LEU A 295 -33.58 -4.51 7.88
N LYS A 296 -34.86 -4.32 8.24
CA LYS A 296 -35.38 -2.99 8.51
C LYS A 296 -34.45 -2.43 9.59
N LEU A 297 -33.34 -1.85 9.14
CA LEU A 297 -32.70 -0.74 9.83
C LEU A 297 -33.88 0.14 10.28
N ASP A 298 -34.03 0.37 11.58
CA ASP A 298 -35.05 1.28 12.11
C ASP A 298 -35.16 2.49 11.17
N GLU A 299 -36.36 3.05 10.96
CA GLU A 299 -36.59 4.22 10.09
C GLU A 299 -35.62 5.40 10.36
N LYS A 300 -34.92 5.38 11.52
CA LYS A 300 -33.84 6.30 11.89
C LYS A 300 -32.53 6.12 11.10
N TYR A 301 -32.25 4.95 10.53
CA TYR A 301 -31.00 4.58 9.86
C TYR A 301 -31.15 4.40 8.33
N GLU A 302 -32.34 4.66 7.76
CA GLU A 302 -32.63 4.57 6.31
C GLU A 302 -31.71 5.41 5.40
N LYS A 303 -30.90 6.32 5.95
CA LYS A 303 -30.00 7.17 5.16
C LYS A 303 -28.59 6.62 4.96
N SER A 304 -28.21 5.54 5.64
CA SER A 304 -26.89 4.91 5.44
C SER A 304 -27.12 3.51 4.91
N SER A 305 -26.86 3.32 3.63
CA SER A 305 -26.72 1.96 3.12
C SER A 305 -25.56 1.30 3.88
N THR A 306 -25.61 -0.01 4.11
CA THR A 306 -24.51 -0.81 4.72
C THR A 306 -23.17 -0.69 3.98
N ILE A 307 -23.15 -0.01 2.82
CA ILE A 307 -22.02 0.24 1.93
C ILE A 307 -21.28 1.54 2.30
N ASP A 308 -21.92 2.45 3.03
CA ASP A 308 -21.35 3.72 3.51
C ASP A 308 -20.42 3.54 4.74
N LEU A 309 -20.10 2.30 5.11
CA LEU A 309 -19.41 1.94 6.35
C LEU A 309 -17.88 1.75 6.19
N ILE A 310 -17.40 1.50 4.97
CA ILE A 310 -15.97 1.48 4.64
C ILE A 310 -15.58 2.86 4.11
N LEU A 311 -14.71 3.53 4.85
CA LEU A 311 -14.27 4.89 4.50
C LEU A 311 -13.56 4.91 3.13
N PRO A 312 -13.83 5.92 2.29
CA PRO A 312 -13.04 6.15 1.09
C PRO A 312 -11.55 6.29 1.41
N ASN A 313 -10.71 5.73 0.55
CA ASN A 313 -9.27 5.77 0.73
C ASN A 313 -8.61 6.38 -0.51
N GLU A 314 -8.25 7.65 -0.43
CA GLU A 314 -7.70 8.43 -1.54
C GLU A 314 -6.16 8.47 -1.52
N ALA A 315 -5.51 7.57 -0.77
CA ALA A 315 -4.06 7.62 -0.54
C ALA A 315 -3.27 7.63 -1.85
N LEU A 316 -3.64 6.78 -2.81
CA LEU A 316 -3.02 6.71 -4.14
C LEU A 316 -3.19 8.03 -4.91
N LYS A 317 -4.44 8.47 -5.09
CA LYS A 317 -4.78 9.64 -5.91
C LYS A 317 -4.14 10.90 -5.38
N LYS A 318 -4.25 11.17 -4.07
CA LYS A 318 -3.68 12.38 -3.48
C LYS A 318 -2.16 12.33 -3.36
N SER A 319 -1.55 11.14 -3.26
CA SER A 319 -0.10 11.00 -3.43
C SER A 319 0.35 11.40 -4.84
N ALA A 320 -0.41 10.99 -5.86
CA ALA A 320 -0.15 11.39 -7.25
C ALA A 320 -0.31 12.91 -7.45
N GLU A 321 -1.37 13.51 -6.91
CA GLU A 321 -1.59 14.97 -6.94
C GLU A 321 -0.45 15.74 -6.26
N ALA A 322 0.06 15.27 -5.12
CA ALA A 322 1.21 15.87 -4.45
C ALA A 322 2.50 15.78 -5.28
N MET A 323 2.76 14.64 -5.92
CA MET A 323 3.90 14.49 -6.84
C MET A 323 3.78 15.40 -8.06
N ILE A 324 2.59 15.51 -8.66
CA ILE A 324 2.33 16.40 -9.80
C ILE A 324 2.55 17.85 -9.38
N LYS A 325 2.03 18.27 -8.22
CA LYS A 325 2.22 19.63 -7.72
C LYS A 325 3.70 19.96 -7.52
N ALA A 326 4.47 19.06 -6.92
CA ALA A 326 5.91 19.23 -6.78
C ALA A 326 6.62 19.30 -8.14
N PHE A 327 6.20 18.50 -9.12
CA PHE A 327 6.77 18.49 -10.47
C PHE A 327 6.51 19.82 -11.19
N GLU A 328 5.31 20.37 -11.05
CA GLU A 328 4.95 21.67 -11.59
C GLU A 328 5.78 22.80 -10.94
N LEU A 329 6.02 22.72 -9.64
CA LEU A 329 6.87 23.68 -8.91
C LEU A 329 8.36 23.60 -9.31
N TYR A 330 8.83 22.43 -9.76
CA TYR A 330 10.18 22.31 -10.34
C TYR A 330 10.34 23.12 -11.64
N ASN A 331 9.22 23.37 -12.35
CA ASN A 331 9.12 24.26 -13.51
C ASN A 331 10.01 23.86 -14.70
N ASN A 332 10.01 22.56 -15.04
CA ASN A 332 10.62 22.03 -16.27
C ASN A 332 9.80 20.85 -16.79
N GLU A 333 8.93 21.09 -17.77
CA GLU A 333 8.04 20.07 -18.33
C GLU A 333 8.78 18.92 -19.05
N ASN A 334 10.04 19.14 -19.45
CA ASN A 334 10.85 18.13 -20.11
C ASN A 334 11.57 17.21 -19.11
N ALA A 335 11.55 17.51 -17.81
CA ALA A 335 12.18 16.69 -16.79
C ALA A 335 11.39 15.38 -16.53
N CYS A 336 11.93 14.52 -15.67
CA CYS A 336 11.31 13.25 -15.28
C CYS A 336 11.33 13.02 -13.77
N ILE A 337 10.57 12.02 -13.32
CA ILE A 337 10.57 11.52 -11.95
C ILE A 337 11.43 10.24 -11.89
N LEU A 338 12.42 10.23 -10.99
CA LEU A 338 13.23 9.06 -10.70
C LEU A 338 12.73 8.37 -9.44
N PHE A 339 12.38 7.09 -9.54
CA PHE A 339 12.13 6.20 -8.41
C PHE A 339 13.44 5.49 -8.07
N ILE A 340 13.92 5.64 -6.83
CA ILE A 340 14.99 4.79 -6.31
C ILE A 340 14.36 3.55 -5.71
N ILE A 341 14.63 2.38 -6.29
CA ILE A 341 14.03 1.10 -5.90
C ILE A 341 15.08 0.13 -5.35
N VAL A 342 14.62 -0.92 -4.67
CA VAL A 342 15.47 -2.06 -4.28
C VAL A 342 15.61 -3.05 -5.44
N PRO A 343 16.72 -3.79 -5.55
CA PRO A 343 16.82 -4.90 -6.47
C PRO A 343 15.75 -5.95 -6.14
N ASN A 344 15.17 -6.59 -7.17
CA ASN A 344 14.15 -7.64 -7.02
C ASN A 344 12.97 -7.25 -6.12
N GLU A 345 12.54 -5.98 -6.18
CA GLU A 345 11.35 -5.49 -5.48
C GLU A 345 10.15 -6.40 -5.75
N ARG A 346 9.49 -6.84 -4.66
CA ARG A 346 8.30 -7.69 -4.75
C ARG A 346 7.04 -6.84 -4.80
N ASN A 347 7.00 -5.74 -4.07
CA ASN A 347 5.85 -4.85 -3.96
C ASN A 347 5.76 -3.86 -5.14
N VAL A 348 5.93 -4.35 -6.37
CA VAL A 348 5.96 -3.51 -7.59
C VAL A 348 4.60 -2.91 -7.90
N CYS A 349 3.51 -3.61 -7.58
CA CYS A 349 2.15 -3.13 -7.88
C CYS A 349 1.84 -1.84 -7.11
N ASP A 350 2.31 -1.72 -5.88
CA ASP A 350 2.18 -0.49 -5.08
C ASP A 350 2.91 0.71 -5.73
N GLN A 351 4.10 0.47 -6.29
CA GLN A 351 4.89 1.51 -6.96
C GLN A 351 4.29 1.89 -8.32
N ASN A 352 3.91 0.88 -9.12
CA ASN A 352 3.31 1.08 -10.43
C ASN A 352 1.96 1.78 -10.32
N ALA A 353 1.12 1.43 -9.34
CA ALA A 353 -0.15 2.10 -9.13
C ALA A 353 0.01 3.62 -9.06
N LEU A 354 1.06 4.11 -8.35
CA LEU A 354 1.37 5.54 -8.27
C LEU A 354 1.82 6.12 -9.62
N ILE A 355 2.66 5.40 -10.37
CA ILE A 355 3.08 5.80 -11.72
C ILE A 355 1.86 5.91 -12.63
N ASP A 356 1.00 4.89 -12.63
CA ASP A 356 -0.19 4.82 -13.46
C ASP A 356 -1.17 5.95 -13.13
N GLU A 357 -1.36 6.24 -11.85
CA GLU A 357 -2.24 7.32 -11.41
C GLU A 357 -1.69 8.70 -11.82
N ILE A 358 -0.38 8.93 -11.69
CA ILE A 358 0.24 10.16 -12.18
C ILE A 358 0.13 10.24 -13.71
N GLN A 359 0.33 9.15 -14.45
CA GLN A 359 0.20 9.14 -15.91
C GLN A 359 -1.23 9.38 -16.38
N LYS A 360 -2.25 8.87 -15.66
CA LYS A 360 -3.66 9.17 -15.95
C LYS A 360 -3.96 10.66 -15.78
N LEU A 361 -3.44 11.28 -14.72
CA LEU A 361 -3.68 12.69 -14.41
C LEU A 361 -2.80 13.65 -15.25
N LYS A 362 -1.55 13.25 -15.54
CA LYS A 362 -0.55 14.03 -16.26
C LYS A 362 0.29 13.13 -17.21
N PRO A 363 -0.23 12.79 -18.41
CA PRO A 363 0.36 11.81 -19.32
C PRO A 363 1.77 12.11 -19.83
N ASN A 364 2.22 13.36 -19.73
CA ASN A 364 3.53 13.80 -20.25
C ASN A 364 4.67 13.59 -19.25
N ILE A 365 4.38 13.31 -17.97
CA ILE A 365 5.44 13.05 -16.97
C ILE A 365 6.09 11.70 -17.27
N ARG A 366 7.42 11.70 -17.31
CA ARG A 366 8.24 10.52 -17.58
C ARG A 366 8.81 9.97 -16.29
N PHE A 367 9.04 8.66 -16.26
CA PHE A 367 9.48 7.93 -15.07
C PHE A 367 10.69 7.06 -15.37
N HIS A 368 11.59 6.95 -14.42
CA HIS A 368 12.69 5.97 -14.44
C HIS A 368 12.76 5.28 -13.08
N LEU A 369 12.94 3.96 -13.07
CA LEU A 369 13.09 3.17 -11.84
C LEU A 369 14.51 2.61 -11.82
N LYS A 370 15.33 3.00 -10.85
CA LYS A 370 16.74 2.60 -10.77
C LYS A 370 17.12 2.24 -9.34
N THR A 371 18.01 1.26 -9.19
CA THR A 371 18.69 1.00 -7.91
C THR A 371 19.85 1.98 -7.72
N PHE A 372 20.33 2.16 -6.48
CA PHE A 372 21.55 2.93 -6.24
C PHE A 372 22.74 2.39 -7.04
N GLU A 373 22.87 1.07 -7.15
CA GLU A 373 23.93 0.41 -7.91
C GLU A 373 23.89 0.80 -9.39
N GLN A 374 22.72 0.75 -10.03
CA GLN A 374 22.56 1.16 -11.44
C GLN A 374 22.95 2.64 -11.63
N LEU A 375 22.54 3.50 -10.69
CA LEU A 375 22.85 4.93 -10.73
C LEU A 375 24.35 5.23 -10.63
N THR A 376 25.17 4.34 -10.05
CA THR A 376 26.64 4.54 -10.00
C THR A 376 27.28 4.69 -11.38
N ASN A 377 26.67 4.15 -12.42
CA ASN A 377 27.16 4.23 -13.81
C ASN A 377 26.27 5.10 -14.72
N GLU A 378 25.09 5.50 -14.25
CA GLU A 378 24.06 6.14 -15.07
C GLU A 378 23.75 7.58 -14.65
N LEU A 379 23.94 7.96 -13.37
CA LEU A 379 23.66 9.32 -12.92
C LEU A 379 24.80 10.26 -13.33
N LEU A 380 24.45 11.34 -14.02
CA LEU A 380 25.34 12.47 -14.29
C LEU A 380 24.98 13.62 -13.36
N TYR A 381 25.96 14.19 -12.67
CA TYR A 381 25.80 15.35 -11.81
C TYR A 381 26.58 16.53 -12.41
N ASP A 382 25.88 17.64 -12.68
CA ASP A 382 26.50 18.88 -13.15
C ASP A 382 26.77 19.81 -11.96
N GLU A 383 28.04 19.94 -11.58
CA GLU A 383 28.46 20.77 -10.44
C GLU A 383 28.18 22.27 -10.63
N LYS A 384 28.01 22.74 -11.87
CA LYS A 384 27.72 24.17 -12.15
C LYS A 384 26.26 24.50 -11.95
N THR A 385 25.37 23.65 -12.45
CA THR A 385 23.92 23.88 -12.41
C THR A 385 23.23 23.16 -11.24
N PHE A 386 23.91 22.21 -10.61
CA PHE A 386 23.37 21.25 -9.64
C PHE A 386 22.24 20.38 -10.20
N ASN A 387 22.13 20.28 -11.53
CA ASN A 387 21.19 19.37 -12.15
C ASN A 387 21.75 17.94 -12.17
N ILE A 388 20.85 16.97 -12.12
CA ILE A 388 21.18 15.56 -12.31
C ILE A 388 20.43 15.02 -13.53
N TYR A 389 21.09 14.13 -14.27
CA TYR A 389 20.58 13.55 -15.50
C TYR A 389 20.83 12.05 -15.54
N LEU A 390 20.06 11.32 -16.33
CA LEU A 390 20.37 9.94 -16.68
C LEU A 390 21.18 9.89 -17.98
N LYS A 391 22.36 9.29 -17.95
CA LYS A 391 23.30 9.18 -19.08
C LYS A 391 22.68 8.53 -20.32
N SER A 392 21.76 7.58 -20.12
CA SER A 392 21.12 6.81 -21.19
C SER A 392 20.18 7.64 -22.06
N SER A 393 19.39 8.53 -21.44
CA SER A 393 18.37 9.34 -22.12
C SER A 393 18.69 10.84 -22.18
N TYR A 394 19.65 11.30 -21.38
CA TYR A 394 19.89 12.71 -21.04
C TYR A 394 18.65 13.41 -20.45
N ASP A 395 17.79 12.66 -19.77
CA ASP A 395 16.64 13.24 -19.08
C ASP A 395 17.08 13.91 -17.78
N GLU A 396 16.71 15.18 -17.61
CA GLU A 396 16.85 15.92 -16.36
C GLU A 396 15.86 15.40 -15.31
N ILE A 397 16.29 15.25 -14.07
CA ILE A 397 15.46 14.68 -13.00
C ILE A 397 14.88 15.82 -12.15
N ALA A 398 13.56 15.94 -12.17
CA ALA A 398 12.81 16.91 -11.37
C ALA A 398 12.56 16.42 -9.94
N ILE A 399 12.18 15.16 -9.79
CA ILE A 399 11.84 14.55 -8.50
C ILE A 399 12.60 13.25 -8.35
N VAL A 400 13.14 13.02 -7.14
CA VAL A 400 13.64 11.73 -6.71
C VAL A 400 12.75 11.19 -5.59
N TYR A 401 12.02 10.12 -5.89
CA TYR A 401 11.15 9.43 -4.95
C TYR A 401 11.81 8.16 -4.42
N TYR A 402 11.99 8.08 -3.11
CA TYR A 402 12.68 6.97 -2.46
C TYR A 402 11.71 5.84 -2.11
N ARG A 403 11.90 4.70 -2.78
CA ARG A 403 11.41 3.38 -2.39
C ARG A 403 12.54 2.45 -1.92
N ALA A 404 13.70 3.03 -1.65
CA ALA A 404 14.91 2.42 -1.11
C ALA A 404 15.69 3.46 -0.29
N GLY A 405 16.87 3.11 0.23
CA GLY A 405 17.74 4.02 0.99
C GLY A 405 17.37 4.25 2.46
N TYR A 406 16.41 3.49 2.99
CA TYR A 406 15.97 3.53 4.39
C TYR A 406 16.63 2.49 5.32
N ILE A 407 17.44 1.57 4.76
CA ILE A 407 18.29 0.64 5.53
C ILE A 407 19.72 0.63 4.96
N PRO A 408 20.73 0.20 5.75
CA PRO A 408 22.13 0.16 5.32
C PRO A 408 22.35 -0.73 4.08
N ASP A 409 21.65 -1.86 3.99
CA ASP A 409 21.82 -2.86 2.93
C ASP A 409 21.49 -2.32 1.52
N HIS A 410 20.78 -1.21 1.43
CA HIS A 410 20.51 -0.53 0.16
C HIS A 410 21.74 0.20 -0.40
N TYR A 411 22.78 0.40 0.42
CA TYR A 411 24.03 1.05 0.05
C TYR A 411 25.16 0.03 0.02
N ILE A 412 25.19 -0.77 -1.04
CA ILE A 412 26.12 -1.91 -1.17
C ILE A 412 27.61 -1.50 -1.25
N ASN A 413 27.92 -0.23 -1.51
CA ASN A 413 29.29 0.31 -1.57
C ASN A 413 29.31 1.84 -1.45
N GLU A 414 30.51 2.42 -1.33
CA GLU A 414 30.70 3.88 -1.23
C GLU A 414 30.18 4.68 -2.43
N LYS A 415 30.15 4.08 -3.62
CA LYS A 415 29.59 4.76 -4.79
C LYS A 415 28.09 5.00 -4.62
N CYS A 416 27.37 4.09 -3.97
CA CYS A 416 25.94 4.28 -3.65
C CYS A 416 25.73 5.47 -2.71
N TRP A 417 26.61 5.62 -1.71
CA TRP A 417 26.61 6.78 -0.80
C TRP A 417 26.91 8.09 -1.55
N LEU A 418 27.87 8.08 -2.47
CA LEU A 418 28.17 9.22 -3.32
C LEU A 418 26.98 9.62 -4.21
N ILE A 419 26.28 8.64 -4.78
CA ILE A 419 25.04 8.90 -5.54
C ILE A 419 23.98 9.56 -4.66
N ARG A 420 23.78 9.07 -3.43
CA ARG A 420 22.85 9.70 -2.48
C ARG A 420 23.25 11.14 -2.16
N GLU A 421 24.55 11.40 -2.03
CA GLU A 421 25.09 12.74 -1.82
C GLU A 421 24.82 13.69 -2.99
N TYR A 422 25.04 13.24 -4.24
CA TYR A 422 24.75 14.01 -5.44
C TYR A 422 23.26 14.32 -5.57
N ILE A 423 22.40 13.34 -5.30
CA ILE A 423 20.95 13.55 -5.31
C ILE A 423 20.56 14.61 -4.29
N GLU A 424 21.05 14.51 -3.05
CA GLU A 424 20.68 15.45 -1.99
C GLU A 424 21.10 16.88 -2.32
N GLN A 425 22.29 17.07 -2.88
CA GLN A 425 22.83 18.37 -3.31
C GLN A 425 22.19 18.93 -4.58
N SER A 426 21.54 18.07 -5.37
CA SER A 426 20.95 18.47 -6.65
C SER A 426 19.73 19.38 -6.49
N ARG A 427 19.37 20.02 -7.60
CA ARG A 427 18.10 20.74 -7.75
C ARG A 427 16.88 19.83 -7.76
N ALA A 428 17.01 18.50 -7.89
CA ALA A 428 15.83 17.64 -7.83
C ALA A 428 15.12 17.81 -6.48
N ILE A 429 13.80 17.74 -6.49
CA ILE A 429 12.95 17.68 -5.29
C ILE A 429 13.04 16.25 -4.76
N LYS A 430 13.35 16.11 -3.47
CA LYS A 430 13.48 14.78 -2.85
C LYS A 430 12.20 14.46 -2.09
N CYS A 431 11.73 13.22 -2.23
CA CYS A 431 10.62 12.66 -1.46
C CYS A 431 11.07 11.38 -0.75
N PRO A 432 11.59 11.48 0.49
CA PRO A 432 11.81 12.69 1.29
C PRO A 432 13.24 13.24 1.14
N THR A 433 13.49 14.45 1.66
CA THR A 433 14.86 14.98 1.85
C THR A 433 15.63 14.19 2.93
N ILE A 434 16.96 14.33 2.99
CA ILE A 434 17.75 13.72 4.08
C ILE A 434 17.29 14.20 5.47
N ARG A 435 16.87 15.48 5.57
CA ARG A 435 16.39 16.09 6.80
C ARG A 435 15.07 15.48 7.27
N SER A 436 14.13 15.34 6.35
CA SER A 436 12.87 14.63 6.60
C SER A 436 13.11 13.18 7.01
N GLN A 437 14.06 12.48 6.37
CA GLN A 437 14.42 11.10 6.75
C GLN A 437 14.96 11.04 8.18
N LEU A 438 15.90 11.93 8.55
CA LEU A 438 16.46 12.02 9.90
C LEU A 438 15.40 12.36 10.96
N ALA A 439 14.46 13.26 10.64
CA ALA A 439 13.35 13.59 11.53
C ALA A 439 12.45 12.39 11.86
N GLY A 440 12.41 11.37 10.99
CA GLY A 440 11.66 10.13 11.21
C GLY A 440 12.32 9.14 12.17
N CYS A 441 13.57 9.38 12.60
CA CYS A 441 14.26 8.47 13.51
C CYS A 441 13.53 8.33 14.85
N LYS A 442 13.53 7.11 15.40
CA LYS A 442 12.85 6.76 16.65
C LYS A 442 13.32 7.62 17.83
N ILE A 443 14.60 8.00 17.87
CA ILE A 443 15.13 8.91 18.88
C ILE A 443 14.53 10.33 18.80
N VAL A 444 14.21 10.83 17.60
CA VAL A 444 13.53 12.12 17.41
C VAL A 444 12.09 12.04 17.92
N GLN A 445 11.39 10.93 17.67
CA GLN A 445 10.07 10.67 18.25
C GLN A 445 10.12 10.69 19.79
N THR A 446 11.11 10.04 20.40
CA THR A 446 11.32 10.09 21.86
C THR A 446 11.59 11.52 22.34
N TYR A 447 12.45 12.27 21.63
CA TYR A 447 12.77 13.65 21.98
C TYR A 447 11.53 14.57 21.97
N LEU A 448 10.57 14.31 21.07
CA LEU A 448 9.31 15.05 21.00
C LEU A 448 8.39 14.87 22.21
N THR A 449 8.60 13.82 23.01
CA THR A 449 7.81 13.59 24.22
C THR A 449 8.16 14.56 25.35
N ASN A 450 9.31 15.23 25.27
CA ASN A 450 9.74 16.24 26.23
C ASN A 450 8.76 17.42 26.30
N GLU A 451 8.72 18.07 27.44
CA GLU A 451 7.88 19.25 27.66
C GLU A 451 8.31 20.39 26.72
N ASN A 452 7.33 21.18 26.26
CA ASN A 452 7.50 22.39 25.43
C ASN A 452 8.12 22.19 24.03
N ILE A 453 8.46 20.96 23.60
CA ILE A 453 9.03 20.72 22.26
C ILE A 453 7.97 20.86 21.17
N ILE A 454 6.78 20.25 21.34
CA ILE A 454 5.71 20.32 20.32
C ILE A 454 5.23 21.75 20.13
N GLU A 455 5.08 22.50 21.21
CA GLU A 455 4.56 23.87 21.23
C GLU A 455 5.50 24.86 20.51
N LYS A 456 6.79 24.53 20.36
CA LYS A 456 7.73 25.28 19.51
C LYS A 456 7.31 25.27 18.03
N TYR A 457 6.64 24.21 17.59
CA TYR A 457 6.30 23.98 16.18
C TYR A 457 4.81 24.04 15.89
N ILE A 458 3.94 23.89 16.89
CA ILE A 458 2.49 23.90 16.73
C ILE A 458 1.90 25.01 17.61
N ASN A 459 1.54 26.12 16.98
CA ASN A 459 1.03 27.34 17.64
C ASN A 459 -0.45 27.23 18.07
N ASN A 460 -0.93 26.01 18.32
CA ASN A 460 -2.30 25.74 18.75
C ASN A 460 -2.26 24.78 19.93
N GLU A 461 -2.59 25.30 21.11
CA GLU A 461 -2.50 24.55 22.38
C GLU A 461 -3.31 23.26 22.37
N ASN A 462 -4.52 23.28 21.79
CA ASN A 462 -5.38 22.11 21.69
C ASN A 462 -4.77 21.03 20.77
N LEU A 463 -4.20 21.43 19.62
CA LEU A 463 -3.52 20.50 18.73
C LEU A 463 -2.25 19.94 19.37
N SER A 464 -1.44 20.77 20.04
CA SER A 464 -0.25 20.32 20.77
C SER A 464 -0.61 19.31 21.86
N LYS A 465 -1.67 19.59 22.64
CA LYS A 465 -2.21 18.67 23.63
C LYS A 465 -2.70 17.36 23.02
N ASN A 466 -3.41 17.43 21.88
CA ASN A 466 -3.90 16.25 21.19
C ASN A 466 -2.75 15.38 20.65
N ILE A 467 -1.75 15.97 20.01
CA ILE A 467 -0.53 15.28 19.56
C ILE A 467 0.15 14.59 20.76
N ARG A 468 0.42 15.34 21.83
CA ARG A 468 1.05 14.82 23.05
C ARG A 468 0.25 13.67 23.66
N SER A 469 -1.08 13.74 23.61
CA SER A 469 -1.95 12.68 24.13
C SER A 469 -1.81 11.34 23.39
N THR A 470 -1.23 11.35 22.19
CA THR A 470 -0.98 10.13 21.43
C THR A 470 0.36 9.47 21.73
N PHE A 471 1.29 10.12 22.43
CA PHE A 471 2.56 9.49 22.76
C PHE A 471 2.39 8.48 23.90
N ALA A 472 2.90 7.27 23.69
CA ALA A 472 3.13 6.32 24.78
C ALA A 472 4.33 6.78 25.63
N SER A 473 4.49 6.21 26.83
CA SER A 473 5.69 6.47 27.63
C SER A 473 6.93 5.96 26.87
N MET A 474 7.92 6.83 26.66
CA MET A 474 9.14 6.52 25.92
C MET A 474 10.35 7.15 26.62
N PHE A 475 11.49 6.46 26.58
CA PHE A 475 12.75 7.00 27.11
C PHE A 475 13.96 6.48 26.35
N ALA A 476 15.01 7.29 26.34
CA ALA A 476 16.34 6.95 25.85
C ALA A 476 17.29 6.66 27.03
N PHE A 477 18.49 6.15 26.72
CA PHE A 477 19.49 5.74 27.73
C PHE A 477 20.70 6.67 27.83
N ASP A 478 20.65 7.80 27.15
CA ASP A 478 21.73 8.78 27.01
C ASP A 478 22.02 9.55 28.32
N ASN A 479 21.02 9.74 29.18
CA ASN A 479 21.21 10.39 30.47
C ASN A 479 21.70 9.40 31.56
N ASN A 480 22.96 9.56 31.97
CA ASN A 480 23.60 8.73 33.01
C ASN A 480 22.88 8.74 34.37
N GLN A 481 22.17 9.81 34.73
CA GLN A 481 21.47 9.91 36.01
C GLN A 481 20.21 9.04 36.06
N THR A 482 19.50 8.91 34.93
CA THR A 482 18.25 8.14 34.83
C THR A 482 18.46 6.75 34.25
N ARG A 483 19.61 6.49 33.61
CA ARG A 483 19.93 5.22 32.94
C ARG A 483 19.71 4.00 33.83
N GLU A 484 20.31 3.95 35.02
CA GLU A 484 20.19 2.76 35.88
C GLU A 484 18.76 2.56 36.39
N LYS A 485 18.02 3.66 36.60
CA LYS A 485 16.58 3.61 36.93
C LYS A 485 15.78 2.97 35.79
N TYR A 486 16.04 3.37 34.54
CA TYR A 486 15.37 2.82 33.37
C TYR A 486 15.75 1.36 33.10
N ILE A 487 17.00 0.99 33.29
CA ILE A 487 17.43 -0.41 33.20
C ILE A 487 16.70 -1.24 34.26
N ASN A 488 16.63 -0.79 35.51
CA ASN A 488 15.90 -1.49 36.57
C ASN A 488 14.40 -1.62 36.28
N LEU A 489 13.79 -0.57 35.70
CA LEU A 489 12.39 -0.60 35.26
C LEU A 489 12.16 -1.70 34.21
N LEU A 490 13.06 -1.83 33.23
CA LEU A 490 13.01 -2.88 32.20
C LEU A 490 13.27 -4.27 32.77
N ARG A 491 14.19 -4.42 33.73
CA ARG A 491 14.41 -5.71 34.44
C ARG A 491 13.16 -6.19 35.16
N GLN A 492 12.45 -5.26 35.80
CA GLN A 492 11.23 -5.58 36.56
C GLN A 492 10.02 -5.83 35.67
N ASN A 493 9.96 -5.20 34.47
CA ASN A 493 8.78 -5.22 33.62
C ASN A 493 9.11 -5.42 32.12
N PRO A 494 9.88 -6.45 31.74
CA PRO A 494 10.35 -6.59 30.35
C PRO A 494 9.18 -6.69 29.35
N ASN A 495 8.10 -7.37 29.72
CA ASN A 495 6.93 -7.59 28.88
C ASN A 495 6.05 -6.34 28.69
N SER A 496 6.32 -5.26 29.44
CA SER A 496 5.58 -3.98 29.36
C SER A 496 6.24 -2.98 28.42
N TYR A 497 7.39 -3.31 27.83
CA TYR A 497 8.14 -2.43 26.94
C TYR A 497 8.54 -3.14 25.65
N VAL A 498 8.86 -2.35 24.63
CA VAL A 498 9.55 -2.76 23.43
C VAL A 498 10.78 -1.88 23.26
N LEU A 499 11.93 -2.49 23.00
CA LEU A 499 13.14 -1.76 22.63
C LEU A 499 13.21 -1.65 21.10
N LYS A 500 13.33 -0.42 20.60
CA LYS A 500 13.37 -0.13 19.17
C LYS A 500 14.72 0.48 18.80
N PRO A 501 15.50 -0.11 17.88
CA PRO A 501 16.67 0.56 17.34
C PRO A 501 16.26 1.66 16.34
N ASN A 502 17.20 2.53 15.97
CA ASN A 502 17.01 3.56 14.94
C ASN A 502 17.10 2.96 13.51
N ARG A 503 16.24 1.96 13.24
CA ARG A 503 16.12 1.27 11.95
C ARG A 503 14.66 1.27 11.47
N GLU A 504 14.50 1.32 10.15
CA GLU A 504 13.22 1.18 9.46
C GLU A 504 13.07 -0.23 8.87
N GLY A 505 11.86 -0.60 8.42
CA GLY A 505 11.64 -1.81 7.63
C GLY A 505 11.18 -3.08 8.39
N GLY A 506 10.78 -2.96 9.66
CA GLY A 506 10.29 -4.09 10.47
C GLY A 506 11.38 -5.09 10.88
N GLY A 507 11.10 -5.96 11.86
CA GLY A 507 11.99 -7.05 12.28
C GLY A 507 13.12 -6.68 13.24
N ASN A 508 13.24 -5.41 13.63
CA ASN A 508 14.38 -4.91 14.40
C ASN A 508 14.10 -4.73 15.91
N ASN A 509 12.84 -4.81 16.33
CA ASN A 509 12.45 -4.57 17.71
C ASN A 509 12.86 -5.75 18.62
N LYS A 510 13.10 -5.46 19.90
CA LYS A 510 13.38 -6.46 20.93
C LYS A 510 12.24 -6.51 21.94
N TYR A 511 11.80 -7.72 22.25
CA TYR A 511 10.66 -8.00 23.14
C TYR A 511 11.06 -8.96 24.25
N ASP A 512 10.37 -8.85 25.39
CA ASP A 512 10.37 -9.85 26.46
C ASP A 512 11.81 -10.27 26.87
N ASP A 513 12.17 -11.55 26.75
CA ASP A 513 13.51 -12.07 27.12
C ASP A 513 14.67 -11.44 26.32
N GLU A 514 14.42 -10.96 25.11
CA GLU A 514 15.46 -10.27 24.32
C GLU A 514 15.86 -8.95 24.96
N ILE A 515 14.92 -8.27 25.64
CA ILE A 515 15.21 -7.04 26.38
C ILE A 515 16.16 -7.34 27.54
N LEU A 516 15.91 -8.42 28.28
CA LEU A 516 16.75 -8.85 29.41
C LEU A 516 18.18 -9.18 28.95
N LYS A 517 18.30 -9.97 27.88
CA LYS A 517 19.60 -10.28 27.26
C LYS A 517 20.32 -9.01 26.81
N LEU A 518 19.58 -8.04 26.27
CA LEU A 518 20.16 -6.79 25.78
C LEU A 518 20.73 -5.94 26.91
N ILE A 519 20.00 -5.79 28.02
CA ILE A 519 20.41 -4.92 29.15
C ILE A 519 21.46 -5.55 30.07
N GLU A 520 21.61 -6.88 30.07
CA GLU A 520 22.64 -7.58 30.86
C GLU A 520 24.02 -7.55 30.20
N ASN A 521 24.07 -7.55 28.87
CA ASN A 521 25.33 -7.49 28.14
C ASN A 521 25.88 -6.06 28.12
N LYS A 522 27.00 -5.85 28.84
CA LYS A 522 27.69 -4.55 28.93
C LYS A 522 28.31 -4.07 27.62
N GLU A 523 28.52 -4.96 26.65
CA GLU A 523 29.00 -4.60 25.31
C GLU A 523 27.88 -3.97 24.47
N ASN A 524 26.61 -4.16 24.84
CA ASN A 524 25.50 -3.59 24.10
C ASN A 524 25.42 -2.08 24.34
N HIS A 525 25.51 -1.33 23.24
CA HIS A 525 25.30 0.10 23.24
C HIS A 525 23.80 0.44 23.36
N LEU A 526 23.21 0.35 24.55
CA LEU A 526 21.78 0.64 24.80
C LEU A 526 21.32 2.01 24.26
N ASN A 527 22.23 2.96 24.09
CA ASN A 527 21.95 4.27 23.50
C ASN A 527 21.50 4.21 22.04
N SER A 528 21.75 3.11 21.31
CA SER A 528 21.23 2.92 19.96
C SER A 528 19.75 2.51 19.94
N TYR A 529 19.16 2.27 21.11
CA TYR A 529 17.76 1.90 21.30
C TYR A 529 16.98 2.98 22.05
N ILE A 530 15.68 3.03 21.80
CA ILE A 530 14.70 3.67 22.68
C ILE A 530 13.82 2.60 23.31
N ALA A 531 13.36 2.82 24.53
CA ALA A 531 12.32 2.02 25.15
C ALA A 531 10.99 2.71 24.98
N MET A 532 9.97 1.96 24.56
CA MET A 532 8.60 2.43 24.42
C MET A 532 7.68 1.48 25.18
N GLU A 533 6.74 2.02 25.94
CA GLU A 533 5.70 1.23 26.59
C GLU A 533 4.90 0.44 25.55
N LYS A 534 4.70 -0.85 25.80
CA LYS A 534 3.93 -1.74 24.93
C LYS A 534 2.46 -1.33 24.97
N ILE A 535 1.93 -1.02 23.79
CA ILE A 535 0.51 -0.69 23.59
C ILE A 535 -0.29 -1.99 23.55
N LEU A 536 -1.45 -2.03 24.23
CA LEU A 536 -2.32 -3.19 24.28
C LEU A 536 -3.59 -2.93 23.45
N PRO A 537 -3.58 -3.28 22.14
CA PRO A 537 -4.72 -3.11 21.26
C PRO A 537 -5.90 -4.02 21.60
N PRO A 538 -7.14 -3.60 21.27
CA PRO A 538 -8.28 -4.48 21.34
C PRO A 538 -8.09 -5.63 20.35
N LYS A 539 -8.52 -6.81 20.78
CA LYS A 539 -8.50 -8.02 19.97
C LYS A 539 -9.75 -8.09 19.11
N CYS A 540 -9.60 -8.57 17.88
CA CYS A 540 -10.72 -8.89 17.00
C CYS A 540 -10.50 -10.23 16.30
N THR A 541 -11.58 -10.94 15.98
CA THR A 541 -11.50 -12.19 15.22
C THR A 541 -11.77 -11.92 13.74
N THR A 542 -10.90 -12.40 12.86
CA THR A 542 -11.07 -12.27 11.40
C THR A 542 -10.43 -13.45 10.65
N CYS A 543 -10.58 -13.49 9.34
CA CYS A 543 -9.98 -14.49 8.46
C CYS A 543 -8.83 -13.85 7.66
N LEU A 544 -7.62 -14.38 7.78
CA LEU A 544 -6.42 -13.90 7.09
C LEU A 544 -6.15 -14.76 5.85
N ILE A 545 -6.21 -14.15 4.67
CA ILE A 545 -5.93 -14.79 3.39
C ILE A 545 -4.45 -14.59 3.06
N LYS A 546 -3.68 -15.66 3.24
CA LYS A 546 -2.25 -15.72 2.90
C LYS A 546 -2.00 -16.64 1.71
N PRO A 547 -0.98 -16.37 0.88
CA PRO A 547 -0.67 -17.23 -0.27
C PRO A 547 -0.22 -18.64 0.14
N ASN A 548 -0.25 -19.57 -0.82
CA ASN A 548 0.13 -20.97 -0.72
C ASN A 548 -0.72 -21.77 0.29
N GLY A 549 -2.03 -21.49 0.35
CA GLY A 549 -2.97 -22.21 1.20
C GLY A 549 -2.79 -22.00 2.71
N LYS A 550 -1.97 -21.04 3.14
CA LYS A 550 -1.69 -20.74 4.56
C LYS A 550 -2.74 -19.81 5.18
N HIS A 551 -3.99 -19.91 4.74
CA HIS A 551 -5.07 -19.07 5.27
C HIS A 551 -5.32 -19.41 6.73
N LEU A 552 -5.63 -18.39 7.52
CA LEU A 552 -5.97 -18.54 8.91
C LEU A 552 -7.41 -18.06 9.08
N LEU A 553 -8.34 -18.97 9.31
CA LEU A 553 -9.75 -18.65 9.47
C LEU A 553 -10.06 -18.45 10.95
N HIS A 554 -10.91 -17.47 11.27
CA HIS A 554 -11.37 -17.17 12.63
C HIS A 554 -10.24 -17.06 13.67
N VAL A 555 -9.19 -16.30 13.33
CA VAL A 555 -8.05 -16.09 14.23
C VAL A 555 -8.13 -14.76 14.96
N GLU A 556 -7.70 -14.77 16.22
CA GLU A 556 -7.59 -13.57 17.03
C GLU A 556 -6.43 -12.69 16.52
N CYS A 557 -6.77 -11.45 16.22
CA CYS A 557 -5.89 -10.48 15.59
C CYS A 557 -5.93 -9.14 16.31
N ILE A 558 -4.95 -8.30 15.98
CA ILE A 558 -4.84 -6.90 16.40
C ILE A 558 -4.55 -6.03 15.18
N ASN A 559 -5.03 -4.79 15.24
CA ASN A 559 -4.98 -3.84 14.14
C ASN A 559 -4.03 -2.69 14.44
N GLU A 560 -3.19 -2.36 13.47
CA GLU A 560 -2.36 -1.16 13.42
C GLU A 560 -2.84 -0.26 12.29
N ILE A 561 -3.14 1.00 12.60
CA ILE A 561 -3.71 1.97 11.64
C ILE A 561 -2.66 3.01 11.30
N GLY A 562 -2.26 3.07 10.03
CA GLY A 562 -1.41 4.12 9.49
C GLY A 562 -2.22 5.19 8.80
N ILE A 563 -2.17 6.44 9.26
CA ILE A 563 -2.81 7.57 8.56
C ILE A 563 -1.78 8.21 7.63
N TYR A 564 -2.10 8.28 6.34
CA TYR A 564 -1.23 8.92 5.36
C TYR A 564 -1.42 10.44 5.35
N GLY A 565 -0.31 11.15 5.22
CA GLY A 565 -0.28 12.59 5.00
C GLY A 565 0.61 12.95 3.82
N THR A 566 0.27 14.02 3.12
CA THR A 566 1.17 14.61 2.10
C THR A 566 1.46 16.05 2.44
N MET A 567 2.68 16.48 2.13
CA MET A 567 3.10 17.85 2.35
C MET A 567 3.97 18.32 1.18
N VAL A 568 3.65 19.49 0.63
CA VAL A 568 4.47 20.18 -0.37
C VAL A 568 4.67 21.60 0.09
N THR A 569 5.91 21.98 0.40
CA THR A 569 6.23 23.33 0.90
C THR A 569 7.40 23.95 0.18
N ASN A 570 7.49 25.27 0.25
CA ASN A 570 8.71 26.00 -0.02
C ASN A 570 9.31 26.43 1.32
N VAL A 571 10.48 25.89 1.67
CA VAL A 571 11.10 26.13 2.97
C VAL A 571 11.72 27.53 3.10
N ASP A 572 12.00 28.21 1.98
CA ASP A 572 12.55 29.57 2.00
C ASP A 572 11.44 30.60 2.26
N THR A 573 10.24 30.38 1.71
CA THR A 573 9.10 31.30 1.85
C THR A 573 8.12 30.90 2.95
N ASN A 574 8.27 29.70 3.53
CA ASN A 574 7.30 29.04 4.41
C ASN A 574 5.91 28.84 3.78
N GLU A 575 5.81 28.81 2.45
CA GLU A 575 4.55 28.58 1.75
C GLU A 575 4.17 27.09 1.82
N GLU A 576 2.95 26.79 2.31
CA GLU A 576 2.34 25.46 2.31
C GLU A 576 1.45 25.30 1.06
N TYR A 577 1.93 24.61 0.02
CA TYR A 577 1.12 24.33 -1.18
C TYR A 577 0.14 23.18 -0.96
N ILE A 578 0.57 22.16 -0.24
CA ILE A 578 -0.23 20.98 0.14
C ILE A 578 0.09 20.63 1.59
N ASN A 579 -0.96 20.37 2.37
CA ASN A 579 -0.86 19.71 3.67
C ASN A 579 -2.17 18.98 3.95
N ASP A 580 -2.25 17.74 3.45
CA ASP A 580 -3.48 16.96 3.46
C ASP A 580 -3.33 15.65 4.24
N VAL A 581 -4.45 15.23 4.83
CA VAL A 581 -4.69 13.84 5.19
C VAL A 581 -5.31 13.14 3.98
N ILE A 582 -4.68 12.06 3.53
CA ILE A 582 -4.95 11.53 2.19
C ILE A 582 -5.59 10.15 2.17
N GLY A 583 -5.53 9.41 3.27
CA GLY A 583 -6.04 8.04 3.34
C GLY A 583 -5.44 7.32 4.53
N TYR A 584 -5.62 6.00 4.56
CA TYR A 584 -5.15 5.18 5.68
C TYR A 584 -4.68 3.81 5.20
N LEU A 585 -3.91 3.12 6.03
CA LEU A 585 -3.48 1.74 5.90
C LEU A 585 -3.94 1.01 7.16
N VAL A 586 -4.46 -0.19 7.03
CA VAL A 586 -4.64 -1.08 8.17
C VAL A 586 -3.75 -2.30 7.96
N ARG A 587 -2.95 -2.61 8.98
CA ARG A 587 -2.20 -3.84 9.07
C ARG A 587 -2.77 -4.69 10.19
N THR A 588 -3.13 -5.91 9.85
CA THR A 588 -3.73 -6.86 10.78
C THR A 588 -2.79 -8.03 10.96
N LYS A 589 -2.52 -8.40 12.21
CA LYS A 589 -1.65 -9.52 12.56
C LYS A 589 -2.24 -10.33 13.69
N THR A 590 -1.86 -11.60 13.78
CA THR A 590 -2.28 -12.47 14.88
C THR A 590 -1.66 -11.99 16.21
N THR A 591 -2.31 -12.28 17.33
CA THR A 591 -1.90 -11.77 18.66
C THR A 591 -0.56 -12.30 19.17
N ASP A 592 -0.12 -13.44 18.65
CA ASP A 592 1.16 -14.09 18.89
C ASP A 592 2.31 -13.53 18.02
N THR A 593 2.01 -12.67 17.04
CA THR A 593 3.03 -12.09 16.16
C THR A 593 3.48 -10.71 16.64
N ASN A 594 4.74 -10.60 17.05
CA ASN A 594 5.33 -9.32 17.48
C ASN A 594 5.58 -8.35 16.31
N GLU A 595 5.94 -8.85 15.13
CA GLU A 595 6.33 -8.02 13.97
C GLU A 595 5.16 -7.64 13.05
N GLY A 596 5.28 -6.52 12.34
CA GLY A 596 4.18 -5.89 11.58
C GLY A 596 4.33 -5.91 10.04
N GLY A 597 5.35 -6.55 9.49
CA GLY A 597 5.64 -6.50 8.05
C GLY A 597 4.73 -7.39 7.18
N VAL A 598 4.05 -6.80 6.19
CA VAL A 598 3.19 -7.54 5.24
C VAL A 598 4.03 -8.32 4.24
N ALA A 599 5.01 -7.66 3.61
CA ALA A 599 5.88 -8.27 2.62
C ALA A 599 6.79 -9.39 3.19
N THR A 600 7.03 -9.37 4.50
CA THR A 600 7.76 -10.39 5.27
C THR A 600 6.84 -11.50 5.82
N GLY A 601 5.52 -11.38 5.65
CA GLY A 601 4.53 -12.42 5.99
C GLY A 601 3.97 -12.38 7.42
N TYR A 602 4.33 -11.37 8.22
CA TYR A 602 3.87 -11.23 9.61
C TYR A 602 2.46 -10.65 9.73
N SER A 603 2.11 -9.72 8.84
CA SER A 603 0.79 -9.07 8.82
C SER A 603 0.11 -9.20 7.45
N VAL A 604 -1.16 -8.83 7.41
CA VAL A 604 -1.97 -8.74 6.18
C VAL A 604 -2.51 -7.32 6.03
N LEU A 605 -2.83 -6.93 4.79
CA LEU A 605 -3.56 -5.70 4.51
C LEU A 605 -5.03 -5.84 4.92
N ASP A 606 -5.61 -4.79 5.46
CA ASP A 606 -6.99 -4.77 5.94
C ASP A 606 -7.63 -3.40 5.65
N CYS A 607 -8.93 -3.26 5.93
CA CYS A 607 -9.60 -1.98 6.07
C CYS A 607 -10.48 -2.00 7.34
N LEU A 608 -11.06 -0.85 7.72
CA LEU A 608 -11.86 -0.75 8.95
C LEU A 608 -13.35 -0.75 8.63
N ASP A 609 -14.12 -1.48 9.42
CA ASP A 609 -15.54 -1.22 9.63
C ASP A 609 -15.65 -0.23 10.79
N VAL A 610 -16.01 1.02 10.47
CA VAL A 610 -16.20 2.09 11.46
C VAL A 610 -17.69 2.40 11.68
N SER A 611 -18.55 1.41 11.44
CA SER A 611 -20.00 1.60 11.54
C SER A 611 -20.46 2.01 12.93
N GLN A 612 -21.38 2.96 12.98
CA GLN A 612 -22.00 3.40 14.23
C GLN A 612 -22.97 2.35 14.83
N ASN A 613 -23.23 1.25 14.09
CA ASN A 613 -24.10 0.15 14.50
C ASN A 613 -23.36 -0.90 15.35
N ASN A 614 -22.45 -0.47 16.25
CA ASN A 614 -21.67 -1.38 17.12
C ASN A 614 -20.95 -2.53 16.37
N ASN A 615 -20.53 -2.30 15.12
CA ASN A 615 -19.83 -3.26 14.26
C ASN A 615 -20.59 -4.59 14.05
N GLU A 616 -21.93 -4.57 13.98
CA GLU A 616 -22.72 -5.80 13.82
C GLU A 616 -22.40 -6.58 12.54
N LEU A 617 -22.00 -5.91 11.45
CA LEU A 617 -21.60 -6.60 10.22
C LEU A 617 -20.33 -7.42 10.44
N SER A 618 -19.24 -6.80 10.92
CA SER A 618 -18.03 -7.56 11.28
C SER A 618 -18.33 -8.69 12.27
N LYS A 619 -19.27 -8.51 13.20
CA LYS A 619 -19.71 -9.59 14.11
C LYS A 619 -20.31 -10.77 13.35
N ILE A 620 -21.23 -10.54 12.41
CA ILE A 620 -21.84 -11.59 11.57
C ILE A 620 -20.77 -12.37 10.81
N PHE A 621 -19.75 -11.69 10.25
CA PHE A 621 -18.68 -12.34 9.48
C PHE A 621 -17.61 -13.02 10.37
N SER A 622 -17.46 -12.57 11.61
CA SER A 622 -16.46 -13.08 12.57
C SER A 622 -16.95 -14.28 13.39
N GLN A 623 -18.26 -14.46 13.54
CA GLN A 623 -18.84 -15.57 14.29
C GLN A 623 -18.56 -16.90 13.58
N GLU A 624 -18.22 -17.93 14.37
CA GLU A 624 -18.12 -19.31 13.89
C GLU A 624 -19.48 -19.71 13.28
N LEU A 625 -19.50 -19.92 11.96
CA LEU A 625 -20.69 -20.34 11.23
C LEU A 625 -20.95 -21.84 11.35
#